data_AF-A0A7C2U7Y2-F1
#
_entry.id   AF-A0A7C2U7Y2-F1
#
_cell.length_a   1.000
_cell.length_b   1.000
_cell.length_c   1.000
_cell.angle_alpha   90.00
_cell.angle_beta   90.00
_cell.angle_gamma   90.00
#
_symmetry.space_group_name_H-M   'P 1'
#
loop_
_entity.id
_entity.type
_entity.pdbx_description
1 polymer ?
#
loop_
_entity_poly.entity_id
_entity_poly.type
_entity_poly.pdbx_seq_one_letter_code
_entity_poly.pdbx_strand_id
1 'polypeptide(L)'
;MNLATYPRARTMVLLHRFLRTALSLGRLPSIVGREIFRTRMRTQPARALEDAVLFVCDVERCISALTPFEQRLIAYCVLEDHSEWEASRQFQASQRNVSRCLARALDLLHESFCSKGLLRPIAGVVPPSPTPLEPPAESHARRKP
;
A
#
# COMPACT_ATOMS: atom_id res chain seq x y z
N MET A 1 5.98 22.35 8.27
CA MET A 1 6.85 21.43 7.50
C MET A 1 6.26 20.04 7.61
N ASN A 2 5.79 19.48 6.49
CA ASN A 2 4.85 18.36 6.42
C ASN A 2 5.51 16.98 6.62
N LEU A 3 5.37 16.40 7.80
CA LEU A 3 5.68 14.98 8.06
C LEU A 3 4.79 14.01 7.24
N ALA A 4 3.70 14.50 6.64
CA ALA A 4 2.77 13.74 5.79
C ALA A 4 3.30 13.39 4.39
N THR A 5 4.36 14.07 3.90
CA THR A 5 4.87 13.85 2.53
C THR A 5 5.79 12.63 2.43
N TYR A 6 6.52 12.32 3.51
CA TYR A 6 7.50 11.22 3.53
C TYR A 6 6.91 9.79 3.43
N PRO A 7 5.83 9.41 4.14
CA PRO A 7 5.25 8.07 4.01
C PRO A 7 4.69 7.80 2.61
N ARG A 8 4.10 8.81 1.97
CA ARG A 8 3.51 8.71 0.63
C ARG A 8 4.56 8.50 -0.46
N ALA A 9 5.70 9.18 -0.38
CA ALA A 9 6.82 8.96 -1.31
C ALA A 9 7.32 7.51 -1.27
N ARG A 10 7.37 6.90 -0.07
CA ARG A 10 7.81 5.51 0.10
C ARG A 10 6.80 4.52 -0.48
N THR A 11 5.50 4.80 -0.35
CA THR A 11 4.42 4.05 -0.99
C THR A 11 4.51 4.15 -2.52
N MET A 12 4.77 5.33 -3.07
CA MET A 12 4.97 5.53 -4.52
C MET A 12 6.15 4.72 -5.05
N VAL A 13 7.30 4.74 -4.36
CA VAL A 13 8.46 3.92 -4.73
C VAL A 13 8.12 2.42 -4.74
N LEU A 14 7.31 1.94 -3.79
CA LEU A 14 6.87 0.54 -3.78
C LEU A 14 5.94 0.25 -4.96
N LEU A 15 5.03 1.15 -5.30
CA LEU A 15 4.13 1.02 -6.46
C LEU A 15 4.92 1.01 -7.79
N HIS A 16 5.95 1.83 -7.92
CA HIS A 16 6.85 1.79 -9.08
C HIS A 16 7.66 0.49 -9.14
N ARG A 17 8.14 0.00 -8.01
CA ARG A 17 8.79 -1.33 -7.93
C ARG A 17 7.82 -2.43 -8.35
N PHE A 18 6.58 -2.37 -7.88
CA PHE A 18 5.51 -3.28 -8.28
C PHE A 18 5.32 -3.31 -9.79
N LEU A 19 5.20 -2.15 -10.45
CA LEU A 19 5.07 -2.07 -11.91
C LEU A 19 6.26 -2.73 -12.61
N ARG A 20 7.50 -2.42 -12.21
CA ARG A 20 8.70 -3.01 -12.81
C ARG A 20 8.79 -4.52 -12.59
N THR A 21 8.42 -5.00 -11.41
CA THR A 21 8.40 -6.43 -11.10
C THR A 21 7.31 -7.16 -11.88
N ALA A 22 6.10 -6.59 -11.99
CA ALA A 22 5.02 -7.16 -12.78
C ALA A 22 5.40 -7.29 -14.27
N LEU A 23 5.95 -6.23 -14.86
CA LEU A 23 6.45 -6.24 -16.24
C LEU A 23 7.54 -7.29 -16.47
N SER A 24 8.45 -7.46 -15.50
CA SER A 24 9.52 -8.47 -15.54
C SER A 24 8.98 -9.92 -15.50
N LEU A 25 7.82 -10.12 -14.88
CA LEU A 25 7.12 -11.41 -14.82
C LEU A 25 6.24 -11.68 -16.05
N GLY A 26 6.15 -10.76 -17.01
CA GLY A 26 5.22 -10.88 -18.14
C GLY A 26 3.75 -10.81 -17.71
N ARG A 27 3.46 -10.10 -16.62
CA ARG A 27 2.10 -9.83 -16.16
C ARG A 27 1.90 -8.32 -16.11
N LEU A 28 0.88 -7.80 -16.79
CA LEU A 28 0.42 -6.46 -16.46
C LEU A 28 -0.33 -6.51 -15.13
N PRO A 29 -0.14 -5.52 -14.24
CA PRO A 29 -1.02 -5.31 -13.10
C PRO A 29 -2.47 -5.31 -13.58
N SER A 30 -3.33 -6.09 -12.93
CA SER A 30 -4.75 -6.20 -13.31
C SER A 30 -5.48 -4.85 -13.31
N ILE A 31 -4.92 -3.85 -12.63
CA ILE A 31 -5.41 -2.48 -12.56
C ILE A 31 -5.01 -1.60 -13.76
N VAL A 32 -3.93 -1.93 -14.46
CA VAL A 32 -3.43 -1.18 -15.62
C VAL A 32 -4.08 -1.69 -16.92
N GLY A 33 -4.54 -2.94 -16.95
CA GLY A 33 -5.28 -3.48 -18.09
C GLY A 33 -5.15 -5.00 -18.21
N ARG A 34 -6.22 -5.62 -18.71
CA ARG A 34 -6.40 -7.08 -18.87
C ARG A 34 -5.64 -7.63 -20.07
N GLU A 35 -4.36 -7.29 -20.22
CA GLU A 35 -3.53 -7.79 -21.32
C GLU A 35 -2.31 -8.56 -20.79
N ILE A 36 -2.26 -9.85 -21.12
CA ILE A 36 -1.17 -10.75 -20.73
C ILE A 36 0.00 -10.49 -21.69
N PHE A 37 1.01 -9.75 -21.24
CA PHE A 37 2.22 -9.51 -22.05
C PHE A 37 3.17 -10.72 -21.95
N ARG A 38 3.37 -11.43 -23.06
CA ARG A 38 4.38 -12.49 -23.16
C ARG A 38 5.79 -11.89 -23.18
N THR A 39 6.33 -11.51 -22.03
CA THR A 39 7.71 -11.03 -21.90
C THR A 39 8.67 -12.21 -21.70
N ARG A 40 9.87 -12.16 -22.32
CA ARG A 40 10.96 -13.11 -22.05
C ARG A 40 11.40 -12.97 -20.59
N MET A 41 11.05 -13.94 -19.75
CA MET A 41 11.57 -14.04 -18.39
C MET A 41 13.09 -14.25 -18.47
N ARG A 42 13.86 -13.39 -17.78
CA ARG A 42 15.25 -13.72 -17.45
C ARG A 42 15.25 -14.98 -16.58
N THR A 43 16.16 -15.91 -16.84
CA THR A 43 16.39 -17.07 -15.97
C THR A 43 16.85 -16.59 -14.60
N GLN A 44 15.92 -16.54 -13.64
CA GLN A 44 16.22 -16.31 -12.22
C GLN A 44 15.98 -17.59 -11.42
N PRO A 45 16.61 -17.74 -10.24
CA PRO A 45 16.37 -18.87 -9.36
C PRO A 45 14.88 -19.00 -9.03
N ALA A 46 14.33 -20.23 -8.98
CA ALA A 46 12.90 -20.48 -8.73
C ALA A 46 12.37 -19.76 -7.49
N ARG A 47 13.17 -19.70 -6.42
CA ARG A 47 12.84 -18.99 -5.18
C ARG A 47 12.64 -17.48 -5.38
N ALA A 48 13.47 -16.84 -6.20
CA ALA A 48 13.33 -15.42 -6.51
C ALA A 48 12.09 -15.14 -7.38
N LEU A 49 11.63 -16.13 -8.15
CA LEU A 49 10.39 -16.06 -8.92
C LEU A 49 9.16 -16.14 -8.01
N GLU A 50 9.14 -17.10 -7.10
CA GLU A 50 8.07 -17.24 -6.11
C GLU A 50 7.95 -15.96 -5.26
N ASP A 51 9.06 -15.44 -4.76
CA ASP A 51 9.08 -14.20 -3.98
C ASP A 51 8.57 -12.99 -4.79
N ALA A 52 8.94 -12.88 -6.06
CA ALA A 52 8.46 -11.81 -6.94
C ALA A 52 6.96 -11.91 -7.24
N VAL A 53 6.44 -13.13 -7.43
CA VAL A 53 5.00 -13.37 -7.65
C VAL A 53 4.21 -13.07 -6.39
N LEU A 54 4.67 -13.53 -5.22
CA LEU A 54 4.05 -13.24 -3.93
C LEU A 54 3.98 -11.73 -3.69
N PHE A 55 5.08 -11.01 -3.93
CA PHE A 55 5.11 -9.55 -3.83
C PHE A 55 4.07 -8.88 -4.73
N VAL A 56 4.00 -9.27 -6.01
CA VAL A 56 3.01 -8.71 -6.96
C VAL A 56 1.59 -9.01 -6.51
N CYS A 57 1.28 -10.26 -6.14
CA CYS A 57 -0.05 -10.65 -5.69
C CYS A 57 -0.48 -9.98 -4.37
N ASP A 58 0.46 -9.69 -3.47
CA ASP A 58 0.16 -9.02 -2.21
C ASP A 58 -0.11 -7.53 -2.40
N VAL A 59 0.65 -6.88 -3.30
CA VAL A 59 0.42 -5.49 -3.69
C VAL A 59 -0.89 -5.36 -4.47
N GLU A 60 -1.16 -6.24 -5.44
CA GLU A 60 -2.45 -6.25 -6.16
C GLU A 60 -3.62 -6.39 -5.19
N ARG A 61 -3.55 -7.31 -4.22
CA ARG A 61 -4.60 -7.46 -3.20
C ARG A 61 -4.83 -6.20 -2.36
N CYS A 62 -3.79 -5.42 -2.07
CA CYS A 62 -3.95 -4.14 -1.36
C CYS A 62 -4.64 -3.10 -2.25
N ILE A 63 -4.25 -3.05 -3.51
CA ILE A 63 -4.83 -2.14 -4.50
C ILE A 63 -6.30 -2.48 -4.76
N SER A 64 -6.64 -3.78 -4.87
CA SER A 64 -8.03 -4.23 -5.06
C SER A 64 -8.95 -3.92 -3.88
N ALA A 65 -8.42 -3.62 -2.70
CA ALA A 65 -9.21 -3.19 -1.54
C ALA A 65 -9.64 -1.71 -1.62
N LEU A 66 -9.03 -0.92 -2.50
CA LEU A 66 -9.45 0.46 -2.77
C LEU A 66 -10.73 0.49 -3.58
N THR A 67 -11.45 1.63 -3.55
CA THR A 67 -12.60 1.82 -4.43
C THR A 67 -12.20 1.85 -5.91
N PRO A 68 -13.09 1.51 -6.86
CA PRO A 68 -12.78 1.53 -8.29
C PRO A 68 -12.30 2.89 -8.83
N PHE A 69 -12.64 3.99 -8.14
CA PHE A 69 -12.18 5.32 -8.49
C PHE A 69 -10.76 5.58 -7.97
N GLU A 70 -10.49 5.26 -6.71
CA GLU A 70 -9.15 5.35 -6.10
C GLU A 70 -8.15 4.46 -6.84
N GLN A 71 -8.57 3.27 -7.26
CA GLN A 71 -7.79 2.37 -8.12
C GLN A 71 -7.35 3.07 -9.42
N ARG A 72 -8.31 3.63 -10.17
CA ARG A 72 -8.02 4.33 -11.43
C ARG A 72 -7.15 5.56 -11.23
N LEU A 73 -7.32 6.29 -10.13
CA LEU A 73 -6.44 7.41 -9.78
C LEU A 73 -5.01 6.97 -9.51
N ILE A 74 -4.80 5.86 -8.80
CA ILE A 74 -3.45 5.33 -8.55
C ILE A 74 -2.78 4.85 -9.84
N ALA A 75 -3.51 4.15 -10.71
CA ALA A 75 -2.99 3.74 -12.01
C ALA A 75 -2.55 4.97 -12.83
N TYR A 76 -3.44 5.93 -13.02
CA TYR A 76 -3.20 7.09 -13.86
C TYR A 76 -2.13 8.05 -13.28
N CYS A 77 -2.23 8.41 -12.00
CA CYS A 77 -1.34 9.41 -11.41
C CYS A 77 0.02 8.84 -10.97
N VAL A 78 0.06 7.57 -10.54
CA VAL A 78 1.29 6.99 -9.95
C VAL A 78 1.97 6.01 -10.89
N LEU A 79 1.23 5.11 -11.53
CA LEU A 79 1.83 4.10 -12.41
C LEU A 79 2.15 4.66 -13.80
N GLU A 80 1.28 5.54 -14.32
CA GLU A 80 1.45 6.22 -15.61
C GLU A 80 2.13 7.60 -15.49
N ASP A 81 2.40 8.07 -14.26
CA ASP A 81 3.08 9.35 -13.96
C ASP A 81 2.34 10.61 -14.48
N HIS A 82 1.00 10.56 -14.57
CA HIS A 82 0.22 11.74 -14.92
C HIS A 82 0.02 12.71 -13.75
N SER A 83 -0.04 14.00 -14.07
CA SER A 83 -0.28 15.06 -13.11
C SER A 83 -1.73 15.05 -12.58
N GLU A 84 -1.94 15.60 -11.38
CA GLU A 84 -3.29 15.76 -10.81
C GLU A 84 -4.21 16.62 -11.71
N TRP A 85 -3.62 17.52 -12.50
CA TRP A 85 -4.36 18.33 -13.47
C TRP A 85 -4.86 17.50 -14.65
N GLU A 86 -4.02 16.63 -15.22
CA GLU A 86 -4.43 15.69 -16.26
C GLU A 86 -5.50 14.74 -15.73
N ALA A 87 -5.33 14.23 -14.51
CA ALA A 87 -6.32 13.38 -13.86
C ALA A 87 -7.66 14.10 -13.66
N SER A 88 -7.65 15.39 -13.30
CA SER A 88 -8.88 16.19 -13.18
C SER A 88 -9.68 16.24 -14.48
N ARG A 89 -8.98 16.37 -15.62
CA ARG A 89 -9.61 16.34 -16.95
C ARG A 89 -10.07 14.94 -17.34
N GLN A 90 -9.23 13.93 -17.10
CA GLN A 90 -9.51 12.54 -17.45
C GLN A 90 -10.73 11.98 -16.71
N PHE A 91 -10.86 12.31 -15.42
CA PHE A 91 -11.93 11.80 -14.55
C PHE A 91 -13.09 12.78 -14.38
N GLN A 92 -13.07 13.93 -15.05
CA GLN A 92 -14.08 15.00 -14.95
C GLN A 92 -14.37 15.41 -13.49
N ALA A 93 -13.33 15.41 -12.65
CA ALA A 93 -13.41 15.73 -11.23
C ALA A 93 -12.60 17.00 -10.93
N SER A 94 -12.99 17.76 -9.91
CA SER A 94 -12.21 18.94 -9.52
C SER A 94 -10.81 18.54 -9.03
N GLN A 95 -9.81 19.37 -9.32
CA GLN A 95 -8.42 19.11 -8.89
C GLN A 95 -8.31 18.92 -7.36
N ARG A 96 -9.11 19.67 -6.58
CA ARG A 96 -9.19 19.50 -5.13
C ARG A 96 -9.73 18.12 -4.73
N ASN A 97 -10.69 17.58 -5.47
CA ASN A 97 -11.20 16.24 -5.21
C ASN A 97 -10.15 15.17 -5.57
N VAL A 98 -9.52 15.30 -6.74
CA VAL A 98 -8.42 14.43 -7.19
C VAL A 98 -7.29 14.38 -6.16
N SER A 99 -6.78 15.54 -5.73
CA SER A 99 -5.69 15.62 -4.74
C SER A 99 -6.07 14.97 -3.40
N ARG A 100 -7.29 15.21 -2.90
CA ARG A 100 -7.78 14.60 -1.65
C ARG A 100 -7.96 13.09 -1.77
N CYS A 101 -8.54 12.62 -2.87
CA CYS A 101 -8.73 11.18 -3.12
C CYS A 101 -7.40 10.47 -3.30
N LEU A 102 -6.46 11.06 -4.05
CA LEU A 102 -5.13 10.50 -4.26
C LEU A 102 -4.36 10.40 -2.94
N ALA A 103 -4.36 11.48 -2.14
CA ALA A 103 -3.74 11.47 -0.82
C ALA A 103 -4.31 10.37 0.08
N ARG A 104 -5.65 10.26 0.15
CA ARG A 104 -6.33 9.23 0.93
C ARG A 104 -6.02 7.81 0.44
N ALA A 105 -6.01 7.59 -0.87
CA ALA A 105 -5.69 6.29 -1.45
C ALA A 105 -4.26 5.86 -1.12
N LEU A 106 -3.29 6.78 -1.20
CA LEU A 106 -1.90 6.53 -0.82
C LEU A 106 -1.74 6.23 0.67
N ASP A 107 -2.50 6.91 1.53
CA ASP A 107 -2.49 6.66 2.98
C ASP A 107 -3.06 5.27 3.32
N LEU A 108 -4.20 4.89 2.71
CA LEU A 108 -4.79 3.55 2.88
C LEU A 108 -3.87 2.43 2.38
N LEU A 109 -3.19 2.65 1.25
CA LEU A 109 -2.19 1.72 0.75
C LEU A 109 -0.98 1.63 1.68
N HIS A 110 -0.53 2.76 2.23
CA HIS A 110 0.57 2.77 3.19
C HIS A 110 0.26 1.91 4.43
N GLU A 111 -0.91 2.09 5.02
CA GLU A 111 -1.37 1.29 6.16
C GLU A 111 -1.48 -0.20 5.81
N SER A 112 -2.04 -0.51 4.64
CA SER A 112 -2.15 -1.89 4.14
C SER A 112 -0.79 -2.54 3.92
N PHE A 113 0.17 -1.79 3.34
CA PHE A 113 1.53 -2.27 3.09
C PHE A 113 2.30 -2.48 4.39
N CYS A 114 2.15 -1.59 5.37
CA CYS A 114 2.72 -1.79 6.70
C CYS A 114 2.13 -3.02 7.40
N SER A 115 0.81 -3.22 7.31
CA SER A 115 0.12 -4.37 7.92
C SER A 115 0.56 -5.70 7.33
N LYS A 116 0.86 -5.74 6.03
CA LYS A 116 1.36 -6.94 5.34
C LYS A 116 2.89 -7.09 5.39
N GLY A 117 3.61 -6.20 6.07
CA GLY A 117 5.08 -6.22 6.14
C GLY A 117 5.79 -5.87 4.83
N LEU A 118 5.07 -5.35 3.83
CA LEU A 118 5.63 -4.89 2.54
C LEU A 118 6.44 -3.59 2.70
N LEU A 119 6.06 -2.77 3.68
CA LEU A 119 6.82 -1.60 4.15
C LEU A 119 7.13 -1.75 5.63
N ARG A 120 8.32 -1.31 6.04
CA ARG A 120 8.59 -1.11 7.47
C ARG A 120 7.87 0.15 7.94
N PRO A 121 7.04 0.09 8.99
CA PRO A 121 6.48 1.28 9.63
C PRO A 121 7.60 2.27 9.92
N ILE A 122 7.34 3.56 9.71
CA ILE A 122 8.28 4.59 10.14
C ILE A 122 8.24 4.57 11.67
N ALA A 123 9.33 4.14 12.32
CA ALA A 123 9.44 4.09 13.76
C ALA A 123 9.13 5.49 14.33
N GLY A 124 7.99 5.62 14.99
CA GLY A 124 7.43 6.89 15.47
C GLY A 124 6.04 6.76 16.09
N VAL A 125 5.29 5.69 15.79
CA VAL A 125 4.11 5.27 16.56
C VAL A 125 4.26 3.79 16.90
N VAL A 126 4.70 3.53 18.12
CA VAL A 126 4.46 2.25 18.77
C VAL A 126 2.98 2.27 19.18
N PRO A 127 2.09 1.43 18.63
CA PRO A 127 0.79 1.24 19.26
C PRO A 127 1.07 0.71 20.68
N PRO A 128 0.43 1.27 21.73
CA PRO A 128 0.64 0.75 23.07
C PRO A 128 0.33 -0.74 23.02
N SER A 129 1.33 -1.57 23.35
CA SER A 129 1.17 -3.00 23.55
C SER A 129 -0.10 -3.20 24.38
N PRO A 130 -1.00 -4.13 24.01
CA PRO A 130 -2.13 -4.45 24.87
C PRO A 130 -1.54 -4.90 26.22
N THR A 131 -1.68 -4.04 27.23
CA THR A 131 -1.30 -4.35 28.60
C THR A 131 -1.98 -5.68 28.95
N PRO A 132 -1.24 -6.70 29.40
CA PRO A 132 -1.86 -7.89 29.92
C PRO A 132 -2.84 -7.47 31.02
N LEU A 133 -4.09 -7.87 30.86
CA LEU A 133 -5.16 -7.71 31.82
C LEU A 133 -4.61 -7.98 33.23
N GLU A 134 -4.51 -6.93 34.06
CA GLU A 134 -4.38 -7.13 35.50
C GLU A 134 -5.59 -7.93 35.97
N PRO A 135 -5.40 -9.08 36.64
CA PRO A 135 -6.51 -9.78 37.25
C PRO A 135 -7.11 -8.91 38.37
N PRO A 136 -8.44 -8.93 38.55
CA PRO A 136 -9.11 -8.09 39.52
C PRO A 136 -8.77 -8.51 40.96
N ALA A 137 -8.27 -7.54 41.72
CA ALA A 137 -8.35 -7.37 43.17
C ALA A 137 -8.90 -8.57 43.98
N GLU A 138 -8.01 -9.43 44.46
CA GLU A 138 -8.30 -10.27 45.62
C GLU A 138 -8.10 -9.45 46.89
N SER A 139 -9.21 -8.86 47.34
CA SER A 139 -9.44 -8.44 48.71
C SER A 139 -9.23 -9.63 49.64
N HIS A 140 -8.12 -9.62 50.39
CA HIS A 140 -8.02 -10.33 51.67
C HIS A 140 -7.70 -9.35 52.78
N ALA A 141 -8.79 -8.82 53.33
CA ALA A 141 -8.82 -8.32 54.69
C ALA A 141 -8.45 -9.45 55.66
N ARG A 142 -7.42 -9.25 56.49
CA ARG A 142 -7.49 -9.64 57.91
C ARG A 142 -6.40 -8.98 58.75
N ARG A 143 -6.86 -7.96 59.49
CA ARG A 143 -6.62 -7.69 60.92
C ARG A 143 -5.17 -7.62 61.45
N LYS A 144 -4.80 -6.38 61.83
CA LYS A 144 -4.07 -5.95 63.05
C LYS A 144 -4.32 -6.82 64.31
N PRO A 145 -3.58 -6.64 65.42
CA PRO A 145 -2.32 -5.91 65.65
C PRO A 145 -1.16 -6.81 66.14
#